data_AF-A0AAN7ISG9-F1
#
_entry.id   AF-A0AAN7ISG9-F1
#
_cell.length_a   1.000
_cell.length_b   1.000
_cell.length_c   1.000
_cell.angle_alpha   90.00
_cell.angle_beta   90.00
_cell.angle_gamma   90.00
#
_symmetry.space_group_name_H-M   'P 1'
#
loop_
_entity.id
_entity.type
_entity.pdbx_description
1 polymer ?
#
loop_
_entity_poly.entity_id
_entity_poly.type
_entity_poly.pdbx_seq_one_letter_code
_entity_poly.pdbx_strand_id
1 'polypeptide(L)'
;MVGQYTVTKPSRSDEVLDVDQQLRIANEIKAQFESIAPKRPVKPNRSEPDSSTPTPVESTAVDQNIPELNKFQALQSQSHVMLSAEGVTEVQEEYVETQYYNELHSIDKQHHTVTHRSI
;
A
#
# COMPACT_ATOMS: atom_id res chain seq x y z
N MET A 1 -51.61 25.38 -44.97
CA MET A 1 -51.82 24.66 -43.70
C MET A 1 -50.46 24.13 -43.24
N VAL A 2 -49.86 24.74 -42.21
CA VAL A 2 -48.53 24.34 -41.73
C VAL A 2 -48.73 23.25 -40.67
N GLY A 3 -48.38 22.01 -41.02
CA GLY A 3 -48.39 20.89 -40.09
C GLY A 3 -47.37 21.11 -38.98
N GLN A 4 -47.83 21.20 -37.75
CA GLN A 4 -46.97 21.24 -36.58
C GLN A 4 -46.39 19.83 -36.37
N TYR A 5 -45.09 19.66 -36.62
CA TYR A 5 -44.36 18.46 -36.24
C TYR A 5 -44.02 18.55 -34.76
N THR A 6 -44.73 17.82 -33.91
CA THR A 6 -44.38 17.67 -32.50
C THR A 6 -43.19 16.71 -32.38
N VAL A 7 -41.98 17.25 -32.28
CA VAL A 7 -40.78 16.45 -31.98
C VAL A 7 -40.84 16.04 -30.50
N THR A 8 -41.29 14.81 -30.24
CA THR A 8 -41.26 14.21 -28.91
C THR A 8 -39.81 13.91 -28.55
N LYS A 9 -39.30 14.47 -27.45
CA LYS A 9 -37.93 14.19 -27.00
C LYS A 9 -37.83 12.73 -26.56
N PRO A 10 -36.76 12.00 -26.92
CA PRO A 10 -36.50 10.68 -26.38
C PRO A 10 -36.42 10.72 -24.86
N SER A 11 -37.01 9.73 -24.20
CA SER A 11 -36.86 9.56 -22.76
C SER A 11 -35.36 9.41 -22.42
N ARG A 12 -34.93 10.04 -21.31
CA ARG A 12 -33.51 10.06 -20.90
C ARG A 12 -33.14 8.94 -19.91
N SER A 13 -34.07 8.04 -19.63
CA SER A 13 -33.91 7.00 -18.62
C SER A 13 -34.05 5.64 -19.25
N ASP A 14 -33.10 4.76 -18.92
CA ASP A 14 -33.22 3.33 -19.21
C ASP A 14 -34.37 2.72 -18.40
N GLU A 15 -34.91 1.63 -18.93
CA GLU A 15 -35.93 0.84 -18.25
C GLU A 15 -35.33 0.20 -16.99
N VAL A 16 -35.97 0.42 -15.85
CA VAL A 16 -35.56 -0.17 -14.58
C VAL A 16 -35.99 -1.63 -14.57
N LEU A 17 -35.01 -2.53 -14.50
CA LEU A 17 -35.25 -3.98 -14.41
C LEU A 17 -35.87 -4.36 -13.06
N ASP A 18 -36.44 -5.57 -13.01
CA ASP A 18 -36.91 -6.16 -11.76
C ASP A 18 -35.76 -6.34 -10.74
N VAL A 19 -36.10 -6.26 -9.46
CA VAL A 19 -35.13 -6.28 -8.35
C VAL A 19 -34.30 -7.57 -8.35
N ASP A 20 -34.92 -8.72 -8.62
CA ASP A 20 -34.22 -10.00 -8.65
C ASP A 20 -33.25 -10.07 -9.82
N GLN A 21 -33.64 -9.54 -10.98
CA GLN A 21 -32.80 -9.49 -12.16
C GLN A 21 -31.59 -8.58 -11.92
N GLN A 22 -31.79 -7.42 -11.30
CA GLN A 22 -30.71 -6.50 -10.96
C GLN A 22 -29.73 -7.13 -9.96
N LEU A 23 -30.23 -7.89 -8.98
CA LEU A 23 -29.39 -8.59 -8.01
C LEU A 23 -28.55 -9.69 -8.67
N ARG A 24 -29.13 -10.46 -9.61
CA ARG A 24 -28.41 -11.47 -10.39
C ARG A 24 -27.26 -10.85 -11.18
N ILE A 25 -27.54 -9.77 -11.91
CA ILE A 25 -26.52 -9.05 -12.70
C ILE A 25 -25.42 -8.52 -11.79
N ALA A 26 -25.78 -7.91 -10.65
CA ALA A 26 -24.79 -7.40 -9.70
C ALA A 26 -23.87 -8.50 -9.16
N ASN A 27 -24.41 -9.68 -8.85
CA ASN A 27 -23.62 -10.82 -8.39
C ASN A 27 -22.70 -11.38 -9.48
N GLU A 28 -23.18 -11.45 -10.72
CA GLU A 28 -22.36 -11.89 -11.86
C GLU A 28 -21.18 -10.95 -12.12
N ILE A 29 -21.43 -9.64 -12.12
CA ILE A 29 -20.39 -8.61 -12.25
C ILE A 29 -19.39 -8.74 -11.12
N LYS A 30 -19.87 -8.83 -9.87
CA LYS A 30 -19.01 -9.00 -8.70
C LYS A 30 -18.13 -10.24 -8.82
N ALA A 31 -18.69 -11.38 -9.21
CA ALA A 31 -17.95 -12.62 -9.40
C ALA A 31 -16.87 -12.49 -10.50
N GLN A 32 -17.16 -11.80 -11.61
CA GLN A 32 -16.14 -11.52 -12.64
C GLN A 32 -14.97 -10.72 -12.07
N PHE A 33 -15.23 -9.63 -11.36
CA PHE A 33 -14.17 -8.81 -10.78
C PHE A 33 -13.37 -9.54 -9.71
N GLU A 34 -14.01 -10.36 -8.89
CA GLU A 34 -13.33 -11.20 -7.91
C GLU A 34 -12.47 -12.27 -8.59
N SER A 35 -12.89 -12.83 -9.72
CA SER A 35 -12.13 -13.84 -10.46
C SER A 35 -10.84 -13.31 -11.09
N ILE A 36 -10.81 -12.03 -11.48
CA ILE A 36 -9.63 -11.36 -12.05
C ILE A 36 -8.83 -10.58 -10.99
N ALA A 37 -9.29 -10.53 -9.74
CA ALA A 37 -8.62 -9.79 -8.69
C ALA A 37 -7.23 -10.39 -8.41
N PRO A 38 -6.15 -9.58 -8.40
CA PRO A 38 -4.83 -10.07 -8.06
C PRO A 38 -4.81 -10.67 -6.65
N LYS A 39 -4.32 -11.90 -6.52
CA LYS A 39 -4.08 -12.54 -5.22
C LYS A 39 -2.97 -11.79 -4.50
N ARG A 40 -3.34 -10.98 -3.51
CA ARG A 40 -2.37 -10.26 -2.68
C ARG A 40 -1.91 -11.17 -1.54
N PRO A 41 -0.60 -11.32 -1.32
CA PRO A 41 -0.13 -11.99 -0.11
C PRO A 41 -0.60 -11.21 1.11
N VAL A 42 -1.06 -11.94 2.13
CA VAL A 42 -1.43 -11.35 3.41
C VAL A 42 -0.16 -10.85 4.08
N LYS A 43 -0.20 -9.65 4.65
CA LYS A 43 0.95 -9.12 5.40
C LYS A 43 1.21 -10.04 6.60
N PRO A 44 2.47 -10.39 6.88
CA PRO A 44 2.80 -11.25 8.03
C PRO A 44 2.32 -10.61 9.33
N ASN A 45 1.88 -11.44 10.27
CA ASN A 45 1.48 -10.95 11.58
C ASN A 45 2.72 -10.40 12.33
N ARG A 46 2.57 -9.29 13.04
CA ARG A 46 3.70 -8.60 13.68
C ARG A 46 4.18 -9.28 14.96
N SER A 47 3.42 -10.23 15.49
CA SER A 47 3.56 -10.65 16.90
C SER A 47 3.46 -12.16 17.18
N GLU A 48 3.19 -13.01 16.20
CA GLU A 48 3.08 -14.46 16.42
C GLU A 48 4.00 -15.22 15.45
N PRO A 49 4.70 -16.28 15.88
CA PRO A 49 5.41 -17.18 14.96
C PRO A 49 4.37 -17.93 14.11
N ASP A 50 4.19 -17.48 12.86
CA ASP A 50 3.27 -18.06 11.88
C ASP A 50 3.65 -19.51 11.54
N SER A 51 3.09 -20.49 12.25
CA SER A 51 3.16 -21.93 11.88
C SER A 51 2.08 -22.32 10.85
N SER A 52 1.12 -21.44 10.58
CA SER A 52 -0.12 -21.80 9.87
C SER A 52 -0.49 -20.92 8.68
N THR A 53 0.37 -20.01 8.22
CA THR A 53 0.14 -19.41 6.90
C THR A 53 0.53 -20.44 5.84
N PRO A 54 -0.41 -20.93 5.00
CA PRO A 54 -0.02 -21.65 3.81
C PRO A 54 0.57 -20.60 2.88
N THR A 55 1.85 -20.31 3.05
CA THR A 55 2.65 -19.78 1.95
C THR A 55 2.40 -20.77 0.80
N PRO A 56 1.96 -20.32 -0.38
CA PRO A 56 2.10 -21.13 -1.58
C PRO A 56 3.60 -21.20 -1.88
N VAL A 57 4.35 -21.93 -1.05
CA VAL A 57 5.58 -22.56 -1.48
C VAL A 57 5.11 -23.66 -2.40
N GLU A 58 4.83 -23.25 -3.64
CA GLU A 58 4.95 -24.13 -4.79
C GLU A 58 6.24 -24.89 -4.53
N SER A 59 6.10 -26.18 -4.21
CA SER A 59 7.21 -27.07 -3.92
C SER A 59 7.88 -27.40 -5.25
N THR A 60 8.29 -26.37 -5.99
CA THR A 60 9.40 -26.49 -6.91
C THR A 60 10.55 -26.95 -6.06
N ALA A 61 10.99 -28.19 -6.28
CA ALA A 61 12.19 -28.76 -5.71
C ALA A 61 13.26 -27.68 -5.80
N VAL A 62 13.48 -27.01 -4.67
CA VAL A 62 14.45 -25.93 -4.55
C VAL A 62 15.75 -26.64 -4.83
N ASP A 63 16.35 -26.31 -5.97
CA ASP A 63 17.70 -26.73 -6.31
C ASP A 63 18.55 -26.49 -5.06
N GLN A 64 18.98 -27.58 -4.41
CA GLN A 64 19.68 -27.54 -3.12
C GLN A 64 21.02 -26.79 -3.24
N ASN A 65 21.40 -26.39 -4.45
CA ASN A 65 22.57 -25.59 -4.76
C ASN A 65 22.27 -24.08 -4.80
N ILE A 66 21.59 -23.56 -3.78
CA ILE A 66 21.47 -22.10 -3.58
C ILE A 66 22.80 -21.60 -3.00
N PRO A 67 23.55 -20.73 -3.70
CA PRO A 67 24.85 -20.23 -3.23
C PRO A 67 24.76 -19.54 -1.87
N GLU A 68 23.65 -18.84 -1.59
CA GLU A 68 23.41 -18.18 -0.31
C GLU A 68 23.27 -19.18 0.85
N LEU A 69 22.62 -20.33 0.61
CA LEU A 69 22.41 -21.37 1.61
C LEU A 69 23.73 -22.08 1.94
N ASN A 70 24.55 -22.34 0.91
CA ASN A 70 25.91 -22.88 1.09
C ASN A 70 26.80 -21.93 1.90
N LYS A 71 26.72 -20.61 1.64
CA LYS A 71 27.45 -19.60 2.39
C LYS A 71 27.00 -19.52 3.85
N PHE A 72 25.70 -19.63 4.10
CA PHE A 72 25.14 -19.64 5.46
C PHE A 72 25.63 -20.84 6.28
N GLN A 73 25.58 -22.04 5.71
CA GLN A 73 26.08 -23.25 6.37
C GLN A 73 27.60 -23.18 6.64
N ALA A 74 28.37 -22.64 5.69
CA ALA A 74 29.80 -22.40 5.87
C ALA A 74 30.06 -21.44 7.05
N LEU A 75 29.31 -20.34 7.17
CA LEU A 75 29.42 -19.40 8.28
C LEU A 75 28.98 -20.01 9.62
N GLN A 76 27.93 -20.84 9.65
CA GLN A 76 27.53 -21.55 10.87
C GLN A 76 28.57 -22.56 11.35
N SER A 77 29.26 -23.24 10.42
CA SER A 77 30.32 -24.20 10.75
C SER A 77 31.59 -23.53 11.26
N GLN A 78 31.79 -22.25 10.95
CA GLN A 78 32.84 -21.44 11.54
C GLN A 78 32.32 -20.95 12.89
N SER A 79 32.64 -21.69 13.95
CA SER A 79 32.50 -21.18 15.31
C SER A 79 33.37 -19.93 15.43
N HIS A 80 32.78 -18.76 15.19
CA HIS A 80 33.47 -17.50 15.39
C HIS A 80 33.93 -17.48 16.84
N VAL A 81 35.25 -17.41 17.02
CA VAL A 81 35.90 -17.14 18.28
C VAL A 81 35.11 -16.02 18.93
N MET A 82 34.52 -16.33 20.09
CA MET A 82 33.76 -15.38 20.88
C MET A 82 34.71 -14.23 21.24
N LEU A 83 34.69 -13.15 20.44
CA LEU A 83 35.38 -11.91 20.77
C LEU A 83 34.59 -11.26 21.90
N SER A 84 34.72 -11.82 23.10
CA SER A 84 34.54 -11.06 24.32
C SER A 84 35.73 -10.11 24.41
N ALA A 85 35.56 -8.94 23.83
CA ALA A 85 36.42 -7.80 24.07
C ALA A 85 35.52 -6.70 24.62
N GLU A 86 35.49 -6.65 25.95
CA GLU A 86 35.22 -5.47 26.74
C GLU A 86 35.76 -4.21 26.01
N GLY A 87 34.87 -3.28 25.68
CA GLY A 87 35.27 -2.06 24.98
C GLY A 87 34.23 -1.60 23.98
N VAL A 88 33.09 -1.11 24.50
CA VAL A 88 32.20 -0.23 23.76
C VAL A 88 33.02 0.97 23.31
N THR A 89 33.56 0.93 22.09
CA THR A 89 33.93 2.15 21.39
C THR A 89 32.63 2.81 21.00
N GLU A 90 32.12 3.68 21.88
CA GLU A 90 31.12 4.68 21.50
C GLU A 90 31.70 5.44 20.30
N VAL A 91 31.15 5.16 19.13
CA VAL A 91 31.36 5.99 17.96
C VAL A 91 30.69 7.32 18.31
N GLN A 92 31.47 8.30 18.75
CA GLN A 92 31.00 9.68 18.82
C GLN A 92 30.70 10.12 17.39
N GLU A 93 29.42 10.13 17.04
CA GLU A 93 28.97 10.76 15.80
C GLU A 93 29.25 12.27 15.92
N GLU A 94 30.21 12.75 15.15
CA GLU A 94 30.53 14.18 15.04
C GLU A 94 29.46 14.84 14.16
N TYR A 95 28.41 15.36 14.79
CA TYR A 95 27.38 16.13 14.09
C TYR A 95 27.83 17.57 13.89
N VAL A 96 27.80 18.04 12.64
CA VAL A 96 28.01 19.46 12.31
C VAL A 96 26.64 20.10 12.10
N GLU A 97 26.27 21.03 13.00
CA GLU A 97 25.02 21.79 12.92
C GLU A 97 25.00 22.64 11.64
N THR A 98 24.17 22.27 10.66
CA THR A 98 24.03 23.02 9.41
C THR A 98 23.05 24.18 9.57
N GLN A 99 23.43 25.37 9.13
CA GLN A 99 22.60 26.58 9.23
C GLN A 99 21.53 26.69 8.11
N TYR A 100 21.25 25.59 7.40
CA TYR A 100 20.46 25.56 6.15
C TYR A 100 19.05 26.15 6.31
N TYR A 101 18.44 26.05 7.50
CA TYR A 101 17.08 26.52 7.74
C TYR A 101 16.96 27.89 8.40
N ASN A 102 18.07 28.58 8.68
CA ASN A 102 18.04 29.85 9.42
C ASN A 102 17.28 30.95 8.67
N GLU A 103 17.39 30.96 7.34
CA GLU A 103 16.85 32.03 6.49
C GLU A 103 15.35 31.86 6.16
N LEU A 104 14.72 30.73 6.54
CA LEU A 104 13.30 30.48 6.26
C LEU A 104 12.34 31.31 7.13
N HIS A 105 12.86 32.05 8.11
CA HIS A 105 12.06 32.90 9.00
C HIS A 105 11.69 34.26 8.41
N SER A 106 12.18 34.59 7.22
CA SER A 106 12.03 35.93 6.60
C SER A 106 10.76 36.12 5.78
N ILE A 107 9.83 35.15 5.75
CA ILE A 107 8.56 35.31 5.05
C ILE A 107 7.54 36.04 5.94
N ASP A 108 7.03 37.17 5.45
CA ASP A 108 5.97 37.94 6.08
C ASP A 108 4.71 37.08 6.19
N LYS A 109 4.30 36.73 7.42
CA LYS A 109 3.07 35.98 7.68
C LYS A 109 1.90 36.95 7.72
N GLN A 110 1.42 37.36 6.56
CA GLN A 110 0.21 38.17 6.47
C GLN A 110 -1.02 37.33 6.84
N HIS A 111 -1.52 37.53 8.06
CA HIS A 111 -2.80 36.98 8.48
C HIS A 111 -3.92 37.93 8.03
N HIS A 112 -4.78 37.49 7.11
CA HIS A 112 -6.02 38.19 6.82
C HIS A 112 -6.97 38.05 8.01
N THR A 113 -7.13 39.10 8.82
CA THR A 113 -8.22 39.18 9.79
C THR A 113 -9.48 39.63 9.05
N VAL A 114 -10.43 38.71 8.88
CA VAL A 114 -11.76 39.03 8.38
C VAL A 114 -12.47 39.85 9.47
N THR A 115 -12.49 41.17 9.31
CA THR A 115 -13.33 42.04 10.13
C THR A 115 -14.78 41.93 9.63
N HIS A 116 -15.62 41.22 10.39
CA HIS A 116 -17.07 41.28 10.17
C HIS A 116 -17.57 42.69 10.51
N ARG A 117 -17.99 43.45 9.50
CA ARG A 117 -18.67 44.73 9.64
C ARG A 117 -20.14 44.45 9.95
N SER A 118 -20.52 44.53 11.23
CA SER A 118 -21.95 44.57 11.60
C SER A 118 -22.58 45.88 11.14
N ILE A 119 -23.77 45.75 10.56
CA ILE A 119 -24.67 46.80 10.10
C ILE A 119 -25.37 47.43 11.29
#